data_AF-M1E9I5-F1
#
_entry.id   AF-M1E9I5-F1
#
_cell.length_a   1.000
_cell.length_b   1.000
_cell.length_c   1.000
_cell.angle_alpha   90.00
_cell.angle_beta   90.00
_cell.angle_gamma   90.00
#
_symmetry.space_group_name_H-M   'P 1'
#
loop_
_entity.id
_entity.type
_entity.pdbx_description
1 polymer ?
#
loop_
_entity_poly.entity_id
_entity_poly.type
_entity_poly.pdbx_seq_one_letter_code
_entity_poly.pdbx_strand_id
1 'polypeptide(L)'
;MFNVPKKRNLTNSSGSYGQQSAARQNFQQSNAGGINDFVEFSYKSYDEFLKKAEEFAENLAGDGEDLGKSQLRKFYDDVINLRDEMINKLNNNKEEKKDKEINVDEIINEIIFKLKLLQARVIYLANRKKTNKKTYINSNARKYLLGILERGITLCRQNEGDIKKIISALKKFSNEFEAIYAYFYQFSKDKD
;
A
#
# COMPACT_ATOMS: atom_id res chain seq x y z
N MET A 1 8.27 -27.04 -61.07
CA MET A 1 9.50 -26.21 -61.13
C MET A 1 9.38 -25.09 -60.13
N PHE A 2 10.24 -25.08 -59.10
CA PHE A 2 10.44 -23.94 -58.21
C PHE A 2 11.95 -23.81 -57.95
N ASN A 3 12.47 -22.61 -58.18
CA ASN A 3 13.89 -22.26 -58.08
C ASN A 3 14.32 -22.17 -56.60
N VAL A 4 15.36 -22.90 -56.24
CA VAL A 4 16.09 -22.75 -54.97
C VAL A 4 17.43 -22.07 -55.27
N PRO A 5 17.77 -20.93 -54.64
CA PRO A 5 19.15 -20.46 -54.64
C PRO A 5 20.00 -21.30 -53.66
N LYS A 6 21.01 -21.99 -54.23
CA LYS A 6 22.08 -22.71 -53.54
C LYS A 6 23.04 -21.75 -52.81
N LYS A 7 23.61 -22.29 -51.72
CA LYS A 7 24.63 -21.76 -50.81
C LYS A 7 25.90 -21.20 -51.50
N ARG A 8 26.57 -20.25 -50.84
CA ARG A 8 28.04 -20.17 -50.79
C ARG A 8 28.51 -20.42 -49.35
N ASN A 9 29.34 -21.43 -49.20
CA ASN A 9 30.20 -21.68 -48.05
C ASN A 9 31.62 -21.16 -48.37
N LEU A 10 32.46 -21.15 -47.32
CA LEU A 10 33.93 -21.07 -47.27
C LEU A 10 34.45 -19.73 -46.71
N THR A 11 35.31 -19.63 -45.69
CA THR A 11 35.80 -20.58 -44.66
C THR A 11 36.70 -19.80 -43.69
N ASN A 12 36.57 -20.12 -42.40
CA ASN A 12 37.61 -20.36 -41.39
C ASN A 12 38.71 -19.34 -41.05
N SER A 13 38.87 -19.19 -39.73
CA SER A 13 40.10 -19.19 -38.89
C SER A 13 39.86 -18.20 -37.74
N SER A 14 40.19 -18.42 -36.48
CA SER A 14 40.79 -19.53 -35.72
C SER A 14 40.84 -19.05 -34.26
N GLY A 15 40.56 -19.97 -33.32
CA GLY A 15 40.97 -20.03 -31.91
C GLY A 15 41.21 -18.77 -31.04
N SER A 16 40.60 -18.76 -29.86
CA SER A 16 41.38 -18.66 -28.61
C SER A 16 40.62 -19.28 -27.44
N TYR A 17 41.33 -20.14 -26.71
CA TYR A 17 40.95 -20.75 -25.44
C TYR A 17 41.04 -19.72 -24.29
N GLY A 18 40.18 -19.88 -23.29
CA GLY A 18 40.42 -19.39 -21.93
C GLY A 18 39.70 -18.10 -21.56
N GLN A 19 38.63 -18.22 -20.78
CA GLN A 19 38.66 -17.96 -19.34
C GLN A 19 37.23 -18.03 -18.79
N GLN A 20 37.00 -19.01 -17.92
CA GLN A 20 35.97 -18.87 -16.89
C GLN A 20 36.45 -17.77 -15.94
N SER A 21 35.69 -16.69 -15.84
CA SER A 21 35.79 -15.75 -14.72
C SER A 21 34.39 -15.21 -14.42
N ALA A 22 33.98 -15.43 -13.18
CA ALA A 22 32.70 -15.05 -12.62
C ALA A 22 32.40 -13.56 -12.83
N ALA A 23 31.20 -13.28 -13.36
CA ALA A 23 30.53 -12.00 -13.15
C ALA A 23 29.02 -12.20 -12.97
N ARG A 24 28.64 -13.24 -12.21
CA ARG A 24 27.56 -13.06 -11.22
C ARG A 24 28.13 -12.16 -10.13
N GLN A 25 28.10 -10.86 -10.38
CA GLN A 25 28.32 -9.79 -9.40
C GLN A 25 28.31 -8.50 -10.22
N ASN A 26 27.09 -7.97 -10.41
CA ASN A 26 26.75 -6.55 -10.47
C ASN A 26 25.24 -6.41 -10.73
N PHE A 27 24.41 -7.17 -10.02
CA PHE A 27 23.31 -6.50 -9.32
C PHE A 27 23.98 -5.74 -8.17
N GLN A 28 24.68 -4.66 -8.53
CA GLN A 28 25.02 -3.66 -7.55
C GLN A 28 23.68 -3.24 -6.98
N GLN A 29 23.55 -3.53 -5.69
CA GLN A 29 22.64 -2.90 -4.77
C GLN A 29 22.80 -1.39 -4.96
N SER A 30 22.08 -0.83 -5.94
CA SER A 30 21.82 0.59 -5.99
C SER A 30 20.88 0.84 -4.81
N ASN A 31 21.50 1.24 -3.69
CA ASN A 31 20.92 1.88 -2.53
C ASN A 31 19.42 1.67 -2.36
N ALA A 32 19.06 0.80 -1.42
CA ALA A 32 17.83 0.95 -0.65
C ALA A 32 17.87 2.31 0.07
N GLY A 33 17.65 3.39 -0.68
CA GLY A 33 17.30 4.69 -0.14
C GLY A 33 15.96 4.52 0.55
N GLY A 34 15.93 4.79 1.84
CA GLY A 34 14.79 4.53 2.72
C GLY A 34 13.48 4.99 2.09
N ILE A 35 12.57 4.03 1.91
CA ILE A 35 11.19 4.24 1.45
C ILE A 35 10.39 4.85 2.62
N ASN A 36 10.80 6.00 3.13
CA ASN A 36 10.06 6.75 4.14
C ASN A 36 9.63 8.10 3.56
N ASP A 37 8.97 8.07 2.40
CA ASP A 37 8.30 9.25 1.85
C ASP A 37 6.80 9.19 2.21
N PHE A 38 6.50 9.19 3.51
CA PHE A 38 5.14 9.29 4.04
C PHE A 38 5.11 10.21 5.26
N VAL A 39 3.94 10.79 5.54
CA VAL A 39 3.73 11.63 6.73
C VAL A 39 3.21 10.77 7.86
N GLU A 40 3.81 10.83 9.04
CA GLU A 40 3.36 10.05 10.19
C GLU A 40 2.02 10.57 10.73
N PHE A 41 1.09 9.65 11.03
CA PHE A 41 -0.15 9.93 11.76
C PHE A 41 0.01 9.55 13.24
N SER A 42 0.47 10.49 14.05
CA SER A 42 0.59 10.31 15.50
C SER A 42 0.12 11.55 16.27
N TYR A 43 -0.36 11.32 17.49
CA TYR A 43 -0.98 12.33 18.35
C TYR A 43 -0.95 11.85 19.80
N LYS A 44 -0.95 12.79 20.75
CA LYS A 44 -0.93 12.55 22.21
C LYS A 44 -2.23 12.94 22.91
N SER A 45 -3.04 13.78 22.29
CA SER A 45 -4.32 14.23 22.81
C SER A 45 -5.43 14.10 21.78
N TYR A 46 -6.68 14.22 22.24
CA TYR A 46 -7.84 14.22 21.35
C TYR A 46 -7.84 15.44 20.41
N ASP A 47 -7.43 16.61 20.89
CA ASP A 47 -7.33 17.82 20.06
C ASP A 47 -6.23 17.69 19.00
N GLU A 48 -5.09 17.09 19.36
CA GLU A 48 -4.03 16.77 18.39
C GLU A 48 -4.51 15.76 17.35
N PHE A 49 -5.30 14.76 17.75
CA PHE A 49 -5.93 13.82 16.84
C PHE A 49 -6.81 14.51 15.81
N LEU A 50 -7.71 15.40 16.24
CA LEU A 50 -8.61 16.12 15.33
C LEU A 50 -7.82 16.99 14.35
N LYS A 51 -6.82 17.74 14.84
CA LYS A 51 -5.93 18.55 13.99
C LYS A 51 -5.16 17.69 12.99
N LYS A 52 -4.69 16.51 13.39
CA LYS A 52 -3.95 15.61 12.50
C LYS A 52 -4.87 15.00 11.44
N ALA A 53 -6.09 14.65 11.80
CA ALA A 53 -7.10 14.17 10.86
C ALA A 53 -7.47 15.27 9.84
N GLU A 54 -7.62 16.50 10.30
CA GLU A 54 -7.87 17.68 9.48
C GLU A 54 -6.71 17.96 8.50
N GLU A 55 -5.46 17.99 8.99
CA GLU A 55 -4.25 18.16 8.18
C GLU A 55 -4.16 17.10 7.08
N PHE A 56 -4.39 15.83 7.42
CA PHE A 56 -4.41 14.75 6.44
C PHE A 56 -5.50 14.98 5.41
N ALA A 57 -6.71 15.28 5.85
CA ALA A 57 -7.84 15.49 4.96
C ALA A 57 -7.62 16.65 3.97
N GLU A 58 -7.07 17.77 4.44
CA GLU A 58 -6.72 18.93 3.62
C GLU A 58 -5.69 18.56 2.55
N ASN A 59 -4.63 17.84 2.92
CA ASN A 59 -3.57 17.43 1.99
C ASN A 59 -4.01 16.32 1.01
N LEU A 60 -5.02 15.53 1.39
CA LEU A 60 -5.65 14.56 0.50
C LEU A 60 -6.59 15.24 -0.51
N ALA A 61 -7.35 16.24 -0.08
CA ALA A 61 -8.23 17.01 -0.96
C ALA A 61 -7.42 17.91 -1.91
N GLY A 62 -6.34 18.50 -1.40
CA GLY A 62 -5.48 19.44 -2.12
C GLY A 62 -6.29 20.60 -2.71
N ASP A 63 -5.97 20.99 -3.94
CA ASP A 63 -6.69 22.07 -4.65
C ASP A 63 -8.06 21.63 -5.23
N GLY A 64 -8.56 20.44 -4.85
CA GLY A 64 -9.79 19.83 -5.37
C GLY A 64 -9.58 18.90 -6.58
N GLU A 65 -8.39 18.88 -7.20
CA GLU A 65 -8.05 17.97 -8.31
C GLU A 65 -7.22 16.73 -7.90
N ASP A 66 -6.86 16.58 -6.61
CA ASP A 66 -5.75 15.70 -6.21
C ASP A 66 -6.15 14.25 -5.89
N LEU A 67 -7.13 14.04 -5.01
CA LEU A 67 -7.74 12.74 -4.78
C LEU A 67 -9.25 12.91 -4.93
N GLY A 68 -9.85 12.39 -6.01
CA GLY A 68 -11.31 12.51 -6.17
C GLY A 68 -12.07 11.81 -5.04
N LYS A 69 -13.25 12.34 -4.63
CA LYS A 69 -14.15 11.73 -3.62
C LYS A 69 -14.35 10.23 -3.83
N SER A 70 -14.52 9.81 -5.08
CA SER A 70 -14.72 8.40 -5.45
C SER A 70 -13.50 7.51 -5.19
N GLN A 71 -12.26 8.04 -5.23
CA GLN A 71 -11.05 7.29 -4.92
C GLN A 71 -10.87 7.15 -3.42
N LEU A 72 -10.99 8.25 -2.66
CA LEU A 72 -10.87 8.17 -1.21
C LEU A 72 -11.95 7.28 -0.61
N ARG A 73 -13.19 7.36 -1.11
CA ARG A 73 -14.27 6.46 -0.70
C ARG A 73 -13.90 4.99 -0.88
N LYS A 74 -13.27 4.62 -2.01
CA LYS A 74 -12.81 3.23 -2.20
C LYS A 74 -11.78 2.82 -1.16
N PHE A 75 -10.83 3.69 -0.81
CA PHE A 75 -9.87 3.39 0.26
C PHE A 75 -10.56 3.25 1.62
N TYR A 76 -11.51 4.13 1.92
CA TYR A 76 -12.33 4.04 3.14
C TYR A 76 -13.09 2.71 3.18
N ASP A 77 -13.83 2.37 2.13
CA ASP A 77 -14.58 1.12 2.03
C ASP A 77 -13.65 -0.10 2.19
N ASP A 78 -12.47 -0.10 1.54
CA ASP A 78 -11.48 -1.18 1.68
C ASP A 78 -10.95 -1.31 3.13
N VAL A 79 -10.73 -0.19 3.84
CA VAL A 79 -10.28 -0.16 5.24
C VAL A 79 -11.38 -0.66 6.20
N ILE A 80 -12.63 -0.24 5.99
CA ILE A 80 -13.77 -0.67 6.80
C ILE A 80 -14.05 -2.16 6.59
N ASN A 81 -14.05 -2.62 5.34
CA ASN A 81 -14.21 -4.04 5.01
C ASN A 81 -13.09 -4.89 5.63
N LEU A 82 -11.83 -4.42 5.57
CA LEU A 82 -10.70 -5.07 6.24
C LEU A 82 -10.96 -5.19 7.75
N ARG A 83 -11.36 -4.11 8.41
CA ARG A 83 -11.66 -4.13 9.85
C ARG A 83 -12.72 -5.17 10.16
N ASP A 84 -13.85 -5.13 9.48
CA ASP A 84 -15.00 -5.98 9.78
C ASP A 84 -14.70 -7.45 9.49
N GLU A 85 -14.07 -7.76 8.36
CA GLU A 85 -13.66 -9.12 8.00
C GLU A 85 -12.69 -9.70 9.05
N MET A 86 -11.67 -8.93 9.45
CA MET A 86 -10.63 -9.41 10.36
C MET A 86 -11.14 -9.53 11.80
N ILE A 87 -11.98 -8.60 12.25
CA ILE A 87 -12.63 -8.70 13.57
C ILE A 87 -13.55 -9.93 13.63
N ASN A 88 -14.32 -10.19 12.56
CA ASN A 88 -15.17 -11.38 12.49
C ASN A 88 -14.34 -12.66 12.55
N LYS A 89 -13.24 -12.76 11.79
CA LYS A 89 -12.30 -13.89 11.87
C LYS A 89 -11.73 -14.07 13.29
N LEU A 90 -11.31 -12.98 13.93
CA LEU A 90 -10.75 -12.99 15.28
C LEU A 90 -11.78 -13.36 16.37
N ASN A 91 -13.04 -12.97 16.19
CA ASN A 91 -14.12 -13.31 17.13
C ASN A 91 -14.60 -14.75 16.96
N ASN A 92 -14.78 -15.22 15.73
CA ASN A 92 -15.24 -16.59 15.45
C ASN A 92 -14.20 -17.64 15.91
N ASN A 93 -12.92 -17.29 15.97
CA ASN A 93 -11.87 -18.11 16.57
C ASN A 93 -12.11 -18.40 18.07
N LYS A 94 -12.89 -17.57 18.78
CA LYS A 94 -13.26 -17.87 20.18
C LYS A 94 -14.38 -18.89 20.31
N GLU A 95 -15.20 -19.07 19.28
CA GLU A 95 -16.42 -19.87 19.34
C GLU A 95 -16.25 -21.26 18.70
N GLU A 96 -15.35 -21.41 17.71
CA GLU A 96 -15.10 -22.69 17.03
C GLU A 96 -13.86 -23.43 17.54
N LYS A 97 -13.98 -24.12 18.68
CA LYS A 97 -13.03 -25.18 19.09
C LYS A 97 -13.24 -26.48 18.31
N LYS A 98 -13.16 -26.46 16.97
CA LYS A 98 -13.10 -27.68 16.16
C LYS A 98 -12.09 -27.54 15.02
N ASP A 99 -10.94 -28.15 15.24
CA ASP A 99 -9.94 -28.65 14.27
C ASP A 99 -9.22 -27.68 13.32
N LYS A 100 -9.41 -26.36 13.40
CA LYS A 100 -8.51 -25.38 12.77
C LYS A 100 -8.18 -24.26 13.75
N GLU A 101 -7.09 -24.42 14.49
CA GLU A 101 -6.50 -23.34 15.28
C GLU A 101 -6.01 -22.26 14.31
N ILE A 102 -6.78 -21.18 14.14
CA ILE A 102 -6.34 -20.07 13.31
C ILE A 102 -5.21 -19.37 14.04
N ASN A 103 -4.03 -19.38 13.44
CA ASN A 103 -2.85 -18.74 13.98
C ASN A 103 -3.03 -17.20 13.94
N VAL A 104 -2.91 -16.56 15.10
CA VAL A 104 -3.01 -15.09 15.24
C VAL A 104 -2.00 -14.40 14.31
N ASP A 105 -0.83 -14.99 14.14
CA ASP A 105 0.23 -14.48 13.27
C ASP A 105 -0.18 -14.54 11.80
N GLU A 106 -0.93 -15.57 11.38
CA GLU A 106 -1.47 -15.65 10.01
C GLU A 106 -2.49 -14.54 9.75
N ILE A 107 -3.36 -14.24 10.72
CA ILE A 107 -4.32 -13.14 10.61
C ILE A 107 -3.59 -11.79 10.52
N ILE A 108 -2.57 -11.56 11.35
CA ILE A 108 -1.77 -10.33 11.30
C ILE A 108 -1.08 -10.19 9.94
N ASN A 109 -0.48 -11.28 9.46
CA ASN A 109 0.16 -11.29 8.14
C ASN A 109 -0.86 -11.02 7.04
N GLU A 110 -2.09 -11.52 7.15
CA GLU A 110 -3.19 -11.20 6.23
C GLU A 110 -3.58 -9.71 6.29
N ILE A 111 -3.71 -9.13 7.48
CA ILE A 111 -3.98 -7.69 7.68
C ILE A 111 -2.88 -6.86 7.01
N ILE A 112 -1.62 -7.13 7.35
CA ILE A 112 -0.46 -6.40 6.82
C ILE A 112 -0.40 -6.55 5.30
N PHE A 113 -0.66 -7.74 4.77
CA PHE A 113 -0.69 -7.98 3.34
C PHE A 113 -1.75 -7.11 2.64
N LYS A 114 -2.98 -7.07 3.17
CA LYS A 114 -4.07 -6.25 2.62
C LYS A 114 -3.75 -4.75 2.69
N LEU A 115 -3.18 -4.27 3.80
CA LEU A 115 -2.74 -2.87 3.91
C LEU A 115 -1.61 -2.53 2.94
N LYS A 116 -0.66 -3.45 2.73
CA LYS A 116 0.40 -3.28 1.72
C LYS A 116 -0.14 -3.28 0.29
N LEU A 117 -1.19 -4.05 0.00
CA LEU A 117 -1.87 -3.96 -1.30
C LEU A 117 -2.50 -2.59 -1.50
N LEU A 118 -3.08 -1.97 -0.46
CA LEU A 118 -3.55 -0.59 -0.53
C LEU A 118 -2.40 0.40 -0.75
N GLN A 119 -1.26 0.25 -0.07
CA GLN A 119 -0.06 1.07 -0.32
C GLN A 119 0.43 0.91 -1.77
N ALA A 120 0.45 -0.31 -2.30
CA ALA A 120 0.81 -0.57 -3.70
C ALA A 120 -0.17 0.09 -4.68
N ARG A 121 -1.47 0.10 -4.37
CA ARG A 121 -2.49 0.82 -5.14
C ARG A 121 -2.24 2.34 -5.12
N VAL A 122 -1.88 2.91 -3.98
CA VAL A 122 -1.48 4.34 -3.89
C VAL A 122 -0.31 4.63 -4.82
N ILE A 123 0.76 3.83 -4.76
CA ILE A 123 1.94 3.97 -5.63
C ILE A 123 1.56 3.85 -7.12
N TYR A 124 0.70 2.89 -7.45
CA TYR A 124 0.20 2.70 -8.82
C TYR A 124 -0.56 3.93 -9.33
N LEU A 125 -1.47 4.49 -8.53
CA LEU A 125 -2.24 5.69 -8.90
C LEU A 125 -1.33 6.92 -9.05
N ALA A 126 -0.29 7.04 -8.22
CA ALA A 126 0.68 8.14 -8.31
C ALA A 126 1.58 8.06 -9.56
N ASN A 127 1.84 6.85 -10.05
CA ASN A 127 2.66 6.62 -11.24
C ASN A 127 1.85 6.55 -12.54
N ARG A 128 0.51 6.65 -12.48
CA ARG A 128 -0.32 6.78 -13.69
C ARG A 128 0.01 8.08 -14.42
N LYS A 129 -0.09 8.05 -15.75
CA LYS A 129 0.07 9.27 -16.56
C LYS A 129 -0.92 10.34 -16.10
N LYS A 130 -0.41 11.54 -15.79
CA LYS A 130 -1.20 12.72 -15.36
C LYS A 130 -2.34 13.08 -16.32
N THR A 131 -2.24 12.68 -17.59
CA THR A 131 -3.29 12.83 -18.60
C THR A 131 -4.57 12.06 -18.29
N ASN A 132 -4.54 11.04 -17.42
CA ASN A 132 -5.72 10.35 -16.91
C ASN A 132 -6.13 10.94 -15.55
N LYS A 133 -6.52 12.23 -15.56
CA LYS A 133 -6.84 13.04 -14.36
C LYS A 133 -7.77 12.35 -13.36
N LYS A 134 -8.71 11.51 -13.83
CA LYS A 134 -9.70 10.82 -12.97
C LYS A 134 -9.10 9.81 -11.99
N THR A 135 -7.83 9.43 -12.13
CA THR A 135 -7.20 8.34 -11.36
C THR A 135 -5.76 8.63 -10.94
N TYR A 136 -5.26 9.82 -11.24
CA TYR A 136 -3.95 10.25 -10.79
C TYR A 136 -4.08 10.78 -9.36
N ILE A 137 -3.05 10.56 -8.54
CA ILE A 137 -2.91 11.22 -7.24
C ILE A 137 -1.58 11.98 -7.23
N ASN A 138 -1.57 13.18 -6.67
CA ASN A 138 -0.36 13.99 -6.62
C ASN A 138 0.65 13.44 -5.58
N SER A 139 1.85 14.05 -5.54
CA SER A 139 2.91 13.64 -4.61
C SER A 139 2.54 13.83 -3.15
N ASN A 140 1.76 14.86 -2.79
CA ASN A 140 1.37 15.09 -1.40
C ASN A 140 0.32 14.07 -0.95
N ALA A 141 -0.79 13.94 -1.67
CA ALA A 141 -1.84 12.95 -1.40
C ALA A 141 -1.26 11.53 -1.29
N ARG A 142 -0.27 11.19 -2.12
CA ARG A 142 0.50 9.95 -1.99
C ARG A 142 1.15 9.82 -0.60
N LYS A 143 1.92 10.81 -0.14
CA LYS A 143 2.64 10.74 1.16
C LYS A 143 1.68 10.59 2.34
N TYR A 144 0.56 11.30 2.32
CA TYR A 144 -0.44 11.24 3.39
C TYR A 144 -1.24 9.93 3.37
N LEU A 145 -1.66 9.42 2.20
CA LEU A 145 -2.29 8.09 2.10
C LEU A 145 -1.36 6.98 2.56
N LEU A 146 -0.09 7.00 2.12
CA LEU A 146 0.90 6.03 2.59
C LEU A 146 1.07 6.12 4.10
N GLY A 147 1.04 7.33 4.66
CA GLY A 147 1.21 7.59 6.08
C GLY A 147 0.14 6.97 6.96
N ILE A 148 -1.13 7.17 6.62
CA ILE A 148 -2.24 6.58 7.38
C ILE A 148 -2.28 5.06 7.22
N LEU A 149 -1.92 4.52 6.05
CA LEU A 149 -1.83 3.07 5.85
C LEU A 149 -0.67 2.45 6.65
N GLU A 150 0.48 3.12 6.71
CA GLU A 150 1.62 2.67 7.51
C GLU A 150 1.31 2.72 9.02
N ARG A 151 0.51 3.69 9.45
CA ARG A 151 -0.03 3.76 10.81
C ARG A 151 -0.85 2.51 11.15
N GLY A 152 -1.72 2.05 10.26
CA GLY A 152 -2.47 0.80 10.42
C GLY A 152 -1.57 -0.44 10.56
N ILE A 153 -0.54 -0.55 9.70
CA ILE A 153 0.45 -1.65 9.75
C ILE A 153 1.20 -1.64 11.08
N THR A 154 1.69 -0.47 11.49
CA THR A 154 2.44 -0.29 12.73
C THR A 154 1.62 -0.66 13.95
N LEU A 155 0.37 -0.19 14.03
CA LEU A 155 -0.54 -0.53 15.13
C LEU A 155 -0.80 -2.04 15.21
N CYS A 156 -0.99 -2.73 14.09
CA CYS A 156 -1.24 -4.17 14.12
C CYS A 156 0.01 -4.96 14.53
N ARG A 157 1.20 -4.59 14.03
CA ARG A 157 2.48 -5.23 14.40
C ARG A 157 2.82 -5.06 15.88
N GLN A 158 2.61 -3.87 16.44
CA GLN A 158 2.91 -3.60 17.85
C GLN A 158 2.04 -4.41 18.83
N ASN A 159 0.94 -4.96 18.35
CA ASN A 159 -0.02 -5.72 19.14
C ASN A 159 -0.07 -7.20 18.75
N GLU A 160 0.99 -7.69 18.09
CA GLU A 160 1.14 -9.09 17.70
C GLU A 160 1.05 -10.03 18.92
N GLY A 161 0.42 -11.19 18.71
CA GLY A 161 0.19 -12.19 19.76
C GLY A 161 -1.01 -11.94 20.70
N ASP A 162 -1.75 -10.83 20.58
CA ASP A 162 -2.93 -10.56 21.42
C ASP A 162 -4.16 -10.15 20.59
N ILE A 163 -5.10 -11.08 20.45
CA ILE A 163 -6.37 -10.89 19.72
C ILE A 163 -7.11 -9.62 20.16
N LYS A 164 -7.23 -9.36 21.47
CA LYS A 164 -8.01 -8.20 21.96
C LYS A 164 -7.33 -6.89 21.57
N LYS A 165 -5.99 -6.85 21.64
CA LYS A 165 -5.22 -5.67 21.25
C LYS A 165 -5.21 -5.46 19.74
N ILE A 166 -5.17 -6.51 18.93
CA ILE A 166 -5.29 -6.43 17.46
C ILE A 166 -6.66 -5.85 17.07
N ILE A 167 -7.74 -6.35 17.68
CA ILE A 167 -9.09 -5.78 17.46
C ILE A 167 -9.11 -4.30 17.82
N SER A 168 -8.50 -3.92 18.96
CA SER A 168 -8.39 -2.52 19.36
C SER A 168 -7.57 -1.69 18.38
N ALA A 169 -6.48 -2.25 17.84
CA ALA A 169 -5.62 -1.62 16.84
C ALA A 169 -6.37 -1.38 15.52
N LEU A 170 -7.11 -2.38 15.02
CA LEU A 170 -7.95 -2.27 13.83
C LEU A 170 -9.03 -1.20 13.99
N LYS A 171 -9.74 -1.20 15.13
CA LYS A 171 -10.75 -0.17 15.43
C LYS A 171 -10.13 1.22 15.52
N LYS A 172 -8.98 1.34 16.19
CA LYS A 172 -8.27 2.62 16.29
C LYS A 172 -7.88 3.15 14.92
N PHE A 173 -7.21 2.32 14.12
CA PHE A 173 -6.82 2.66 12.75
C PHE A 173 -8.02 3.03 11.88
N SER A 174 -9.11 2.24 11.90
CA SER A 174 -10.30 2.55 11.11
C SER A 174 -10.96 3.86 11.52
N ASN A 175 -10.98 4.17 12.82
CA ASN A 175 -11.55 5.42 13.33
C ASN A 175 -10.66 6.62 12.98
N GLU A 176 -9.32 6.44 13.01
CA GLU A 176 -8.36 7.43 12.52
C GLU A 176 -8.61 7.72 11.02
N PHE A 177 -8.80 6.68 10.20
CA PHE A 177 -9.11 6.81 8.78
C PHE A 177 -10.49 7.45 8.54
N GLU A 178 -11.50 7.06 9.31
CA GLU A 178 -12.86 7.59 9.22
C GLU A 178 -12.92 9.09 9.56
N ALA A 179 -12.14 9.54 10.55
CA ALA A 179 -12.04 10.96 10.85
C ALA A 179 -11.43 11.76 9.68
N ILE A 180 -10.35 11.25 9.08
CA ILE A 180 -9.76 11.84 7.87
C ILE A 180 -10.80 11.88 6.74
N TYR A 181 -11.52 10.79 6.53
CA TYR A 181 -12.57 10.70 5.51
C TYR A 181 -13.69 11.73 5.75
N ALA A 182 -14.13 11.91 7.01
CA ALA A 182 -15.15 12.88 7.36
C ALA A 182 -14.71 14.33 7.08
N TYR A 183 -13.51 14.72 7.52
CA TYR A 183 -12.95 16.03 7.23
C TYR A 183 -12.72 16.24 5.73
N PHE A 184 -12.33 15.19 5.00
CA PHE A 184 -12.06 15.30 3.58
C PHE A 184 -13.30 15.74 2.78
N TYR A 185 -14.52 15.36 3.19
CA TYR A 185 -15.75 15.84 2.54
C TYR A 185 -15.95 17.36 2.69
N GLN A 186 -15.46 17.95 3.78
CA GLN A 186 -15.49 19.39 4.00
C GLN A 186 -14.50 20.13 3.08
N PHE A 187 -13.32 19.55 2.84
CA PHE A 187 -12.25 20.15 2.03
C PHE A 187 -12.39 19.88 0.54
N SER A 188 -12.94 18.73 0.15
CA SER A 188 -13.28 18.39 -1.23
C SER A 188 -14.51 19.18 -1.68
N LYS A 189 -14.36 20.51 -1.74
CA LYS A 189 -15.27 21.42 -2.41
C LYS A 189 -15.19 21.16 -3.91
N ASP A 190 -15.98 20.21 -4.38
CA ASP A 190 -16.53 20.35 -5.72
C ASP A 190 -17.80 21.18 -5.65
N LYS A 191 -17.85 22.13 -6.59
CA LYS A 191 -19.02 22.92 -6.99
C LYS A 191 -20.02 22.03 -7.74
N ASP A 192 -20.50 20.98 -7.07
CA ASP A 192 -21.73 20.28 -7.43
C ASP A 192 -22.80 20.62 -6.39
#